data_AF-A0ABD1UWK3-F1
#
_entry.id   AF-A0ABD1UWK3-F1
#
_cell.length_a   1.000
_cell.length_b   1.000
_cell.length_c   1.000
_cell.angle_alpha   90.00
_cell.angle_beta   90.00
_cell.angle_gamma   90.00
#
_symmetry.space_group_name_H-M   'P 1'
#
loop_
_entity.id
_entity.type
_entity.pdbx_description
1 polymer ?
#
loop_
_entity_poly.entity_id
_entity_poly.type
_entity_poly.pdbx_seq_one_letter_code
_entity_poly.pdbx_strand_id
1 'polypeptide(L)'
;MKEIWTTMASMMGVWAFCQSLLQTVFPPELRFASLKFFYHLFNWFSSYCYYDITEIDGVNTNELYNAIQLYLSSSASIIGTRLSLTRGLNSSTITFGLSNNDRLVDTYNGATVEWEHIVSQRQSQTFSWRPLPEEKRGFTLRVKKKNRQVVKNGRDGSFLTFTTES
;
A
#
# COMPACT_ATOMS: atom_id res chain seq x y z
N MET A 1 -39.58 10.99 -15.49
CA MET A 1 -39.82 10.23 -14.24
C MET A 1 -40.36 8.83 -14.49
N LYS A 2 -41.51 8.64 -15.15
CA LYS A 2 -42.07 7.29 -15.42
C LYS A 2 -41.14 6.38 -16.23
N GLU A 3 -40.41 6.92 -17.20
CA GLU A 3 -39.44 6.16 -18.01
C GLU A 3 -38.23 5.65 -17.22
N ILE A 4 -37.81 6.38 -16.17
CA ILE A 4 -36.72 5.94 -15.28
C ILE A 4 -37.22 4.75 -14.43
N TRP A 5 -38.47 4.80 -13.97
CA TRP A 5 -39.07 3.69 -13.22
C TRP A 5 -39.27 2.44 -14.08
N THR A 6 -39.70 2.57 -15.33
CA THR A 6 -39.87 1.41 -16.23
C THR A 6 -38.54 0.82 -16.67
N THR A 7 -37.52 1.65 -16.95
CA THR A 7 -36.16 1.18 -17.25
C THR A 7 -35.54 0.49 -16.05
N MET A 8 -35.68 1.04 -14.83
CA MET A 8 -35.24 0.37 -13.61
C MET A 8 -35.95 -0.97 -13.39
N ALA A 9 -37.27 -1.02 -13.55
CA ALA A 9 -38.05 -2.25 -13.39
C ALA A 9 -37.64 -3.33 -14.41
N SER A 10 -37.43 -2.94 -15.67
CA SER A 10 -36.94 -3.84 -16.72
C SER A 10 -35.53 -4.36 -16.40
N MET A 11 -34.63 -3.49 -15.96
CA MET A 11 -33.25 -3.86 -15.60
C MET A 11 -33.22 -4.81 -14.40
N MET A 12 -34.08 -4.58 -13.40
CA MET A 12 -34.25 -5.48 -12.25
C MET A 12 -34.82 -6.85 -12.68
N GLY A 13 -35.78 -6.87 -13.61
CA GLY A 13 -36.32 -8.12 -14.17
C GLY A 13 -35.27 -8.94 -14.89
N VAL A 14 -34.47 -8.30 -15.75
CA VAL A 14 -33.34 -8.95 -16.43
C VAL A 14 -32.30 -9.47 -15.43
N TRP A 15 -31.99 -8.68 -14.39
CA TRP A 15 -31.07 -9.10 -13.34
C TRP A 15 -31.57 -10.34 -12.58
N ALA A 16 -32.83 -10.34 -12.14
CA ALA A 16 -33.43 -11.48 -11.43
C ALA A 16 -33.47 -12.74 -12.30
N PHE A 17 -33.76 -12.59 -13.59
CA PHE A 17 -33.74 -13.69 -14.54
C PHE A 17 -32.32 -14.26 -14.74
N CYS A 18 -31.32 -13.40 -14.97
CA CYS A 18 -29.92 -13.80 -15.07
C CYS A 18 -29.43 -14.47 -13.78
N GLN A 19 -29.80 -13.93 -12.61
CA GLN A 19 -29.44 -14.49 -11.31
C GLN A 19 -30.03 -15.90 -11.13
N SER A 20 -31.28 -16.11 -11.52
CA SER A 20 -31.95 -17.41 -11.46
C SER A 20 -31.30 -18.43 -12.42
N LEU A 21 -30.98 -18.01 -13.65
CA LEU A 21 -30.22 -18.82 -14.60
C LEU A 21 -28.82 -19.17 -14.06
N LEU A 22 -28.11 -18.19 -13.51
CA LEU A 22 -26.81 -18.41 -12.87
C LEU A 22 -26.92 -19.42 -11.73
N GLN A 23 -27.97 -19.36 -10.92
CA GLN A 23 -28.16 -20.28 -9.82
C GLN A 23 -28.49 -21.71 -10.26
N THR A 24 -29.23 -21.85 -11.36
CA THR A 24 -29.75 -23.14 -11.85
C THR A 24 -28.77 -23.86 -12.77
N VAL A 25 -28.02 -23.09 -13.59
CA VAL A 25 -27.09 -23.63 -14.60
C VAL A 25 -25.67 -23.78 -14.05
N PHE A 26 -25.23 -22.92 -13.13
CA PHE A 26 -23.86 -22.98 -12.61
C PHE A 26 -23.81 -23.74 -11.27
N PRO A 27 -23.17 -24.93 -11.25
CA PRO A 27 -22.95 -25.67 -10.02
C PRO A 27 -22.01 -24.88 -9.07
N PRO A 28 -22.04 -25.16 -7.76
CA PRO A 28 -21.37 -24.34 -6.74
C PRO A 28 -19.87 -24.16 -6.99
N GLU A 29 -19.20 -25.11 -7.62
CA GLU A 29 -17.78 -25.08 -7.96
C GLU A 29 -17.44 -23.96 -8.96
N LEU A 30 -18.33 -23.71 -9.94
CA LEU A 30 -18.18 -22.64 -10.91
C LEU A 30 -18.36 -21.26 -10.29
N ARG A 31 -19.13 -21.15 -9.20
CA ARG A 31 -19.25 -19.91 -8.43
C ARG A 31 -17.95 -19.56 -7.73
N PHE A 32 -17.27 -20.54 -7.14
CA PHE A 32 -15.94 -20.33 -6.57
C PHE A 32 -14.89 -20.00 -7.65
N ALA A 33 -14.93 -20.70 -8.78
CA ALA A 33 -14.03 -20.44 -9.90
C ALA A 33 -14.25 -19.03 -10.49
N SER A 34 -15.49 -18.60 -10.68
CA SER A 34 -15.81 -17.26 -11.18
C SER A 34 -15.42 -16.18 -10.17
N LEU A 35 -15.70 -16.35 -8.88
CA LEU A 35 -15.23 -15.43 -7.84
C LEU A 35 -13.70 -15.31 -7.81
N LYS A 36 -12.99 -16.43 -7.93
CA LYS A 36 -11.52 -16.44 -8.02
C LYS A 36 -11.04 -15.72 -9.28
N PHE A 37 -11.70 -15.96 -10.41
CA PHE A 37 -11.40 -15.28 -11.67
C PHE A 37 -11.66 -13.78 -11.58
N PHE A 38 -12.80 -13.36 -11.03
CA PHE A 38 -13.12 -11.96 -10.78
C PHE A 38 -12.11 -11.32 -9.83
N TYR A 39 -11.75 -11.98 -8.73
CA TYR A 39 -10.72 -11.50 -7.82
C TYR A 39 -9.38 -11.30 -8.54
N HIS A 40 -8.98 -12.26 -9.38
CA HIS A 40 -7.76 -12.12 -10.18
C HIS A 40 -7.87 -11.03 -11.24
N LEU A 41 -9.01 -10.89 -11.89
CA LEU A 41 -9.27 -9.87 -12.89
C LEU A 41 -9.27 -8.47 -12.26
N PHE A 42 -9.94 -8.28 -11.12
CA PHE A 42 -9.90 -7.05 -10.34
C PHE A 42 -8.49 -6.75 -9.84
N ASN A 43 -7.75 -7.76 -9.37
CA ASN A 43 -6.38 -7.58 -8.96
C ASN A 43 -5.44 -7.28 -10.15
N TRP A 44 -5.75 -7.78 -11.35
CA TRP A 44 -5.05 -7.41 -12.58
C TRP A 44 -5.36 -5.96 -12.94
N PHE A 45 -6.63 -5.58 -12.94
CA PHE A 45 -7.12 -4.22 -13.20
C PHE A 45 -6.64 -3.20 -12.15
N SER A 46 -6.28 -3.64 -10.95
CA SER A 46 -5.61 -2.79 -9.98
C SER A 46 -4.36 -2.21 -10.62
N SER A 47 -4.36 -0.89 -10.85
CA SER A 47 -3.28 -0.20 -11.58
C SER A 47 -2.06 0.06 -10.70
N TYR A 48 -2.07 -0.37 -9.44
CA TYR A 48 -1.04 -0.09 -8.45
C TYR A 48 -0.38 -1.37 -7.94
N CYS A 49 0.92 -1.29 -7.71
CA CYS A 49 1.71 -2.22 -6.92
C CYS A 49 1.95 -1.61 -5.54
N TYR A 50 1.84 -2.44 -4.51
CA TYR A 50 2.11 -2.08 -3.13
C TYR A 50 3.32 -2.88 -2.67
N TYR A 51 4.26 -2.22 -1.99
CA TYR A 51 5.39 -2.86 -1.33
C TYR A 51 5.38 -2.40 0.13
N ASP A 52 5.27 -3.34 1.05
CA ASP A 52 5.26 -3.06 2.47
C ASP A 52 6.65 -3.33 3.05
N ILE A 53 7.24 -2.30 3.66
CA ILE A 53 8.56 -2.34 4.29
C ILE A 53 8.34 -2.17 5.80
N THR A 54 8.58 -3.22 6.57
CA THR A 54 8.46 -3.18 8.04
C THR A 54 9.77 -2.71 8.68
N GLU A 55 9.66 -1.98 9.79
CA GLU A 55 10.81 -1.53 10.60
C GLU A 55 11.63 -2.71 11.14
N ILE A 56 10.96 -3.81 11.49
CA ILE A 56 11.57 -5.02 12.02
C ILE A 56 11.34 -6.15 11.01
N ASP A 57 12.43 -6.75 10.54
CA ASP A 57 12.40 -7.99 9.74
C ASP A 57 12.99 -9.13 10.59
N GLY A 58 12.10 -9.87 11.24
CA GLY A 58 12.49 -10.91 12.20
C GLY A 58 13.09 -10.34 13.48
N VAL A 59 14.42 -10.46 13.63
CA VAL A 59 15.18 -10.07 14.84
C VAL A 59 15.98 -8.78 14.64
N ASN A 60 16.23 -8.38 13.39
CA ASN A 60 17.04 -7.22 13.05
C ASN A 60 16.16 -6.03 12.64
N THR A 61 16.66 -4.83 12.94
CA THR A 61 16.14 -3.60 12.34
C THR A 61 16.40 -3.65 10.84
N ASN A 62 15.38 -3.39 10.05
CA ASN A 62 15.48 -3.41 8.61
C ASN A 62 16.30 -2.19 8.14
N GLU A 63 17.48 -2.42 7.58
CA GLU A 63 18.34 -1.34 7.06
C GLU A 63 17.62 -0.50 6.01
N LEU A 64 16.73 -1.14 5.23
CA LEU A 64 15.92 -0.47 4.24
C LEU A 64 14.96 0.55 4.85
N TYR A 65 14.44 0.27 6.06
CA TYR A 65 13.56 1.20 6.75
C TYR A 65 14.31 2.49 7.14
N ASN A 66 15.52 2.34 7.68
CA ASN A 66 16.35 3.49 8.06
C ASN A 66 16.73 4.32 6.82
N ALA A 67 17.10 3.65 5.74
CA ALA A 67 17.47 4.31 4.50
C ALA A 67 16.26 5.08 3.90
N ILE A 68 15.07 4.47 3.87
CA ILE A 68 13.83 5.14 3.43
C ILE A 68 13.51 6.34 4.31
N GLN A 69 13.70 6.23 5.63
CA GLN A 69 13.46 7.34 6.55
C GLN A 69 14.37 8.54 6.25
N LEU A 70 15.64 8.32 5.92
CA LEU A 70 16.57 9.38 5.52
C LEU A 70 16.17 10.02 4.18
N TYR A 71 15.86 9.20 3.17
CA TYR A 71 15.39 9.69 1.86
C TYR A 71 14.11 10.51 2.00
N LEU A 72 13.12 9.99 2.73
CA LEU A 72 11.87 10.69 3.00
C LEU A 72 12.10 11.95 3.83
N SER A 73 13.11 12.02 4.70
CA SER A 73 13.41 13.28 5.39
C SER A 73 13.76 14.40 4.44
N SER A 74 14.50 14.10 3.38
CA SER A 74 14.84 15.07 2.33
C SER A 74 13.60 15.44 1.51
N SER A 75 12.90 14.44 0.94
CA SER A 75 11.74 14.69 0.08
C SER A 75 10.55 15.29 0.83
N ALA A 76 10.29 14.85 2.06
CA ALA A 76 9.18 15.33 2.87
C ALA A 76 9.43 16.75 3.38
N SER A 77 10.68 17.17 3.60
CA SER A 77 10.98 18.59 3.89
C SER A 77 10.59 19.54 2.74
N ILE A 78 10.52 19.05 1.50
CA ILE A 78 10.24 19.86 0.31
C ILE A 78 8.76 19.78 -0.09
N ILE A 79 8.19 18.57 -0.05
CA ILE A 79 6.87 18.27 -0.63
C ILE A 79 5.82 17.93 0.44
N GLY A 80 6.25 17.58 1.65
CA GLY A 80 5.38 17.05 2.68
C GLY A 80 4.41 18.07 3.25
N THR A 81 3.15 17.67 3.38
CA THR A 81 2.06 18.47 3.95
C THR A 81 1.98 18.32 5.47
N ARG A 82 2.31 17.14 6.02
CA ARG A 82 2.33 16.89 7.47
C ARG A 82 3.54 16.04 7.87
N LEU A 83 4.43 16.66 8.63
CA LEU A 83 5.71 16.07 9.01
C LEU A 83 5.79 15.84 10.52
N SER A 84 6.38 14.71 10.92
CA SER A 84 6.83 14.47 12.28
C SER A 84 8.26 14.97 12.43
N LEU A 85 8.50 15.90 13.36
CA LEU A 85 9.84 16.41 13.63
C LEU A 85 10.45 15.61 14.77
N THR A 86 11.61 14.98 14.54
CA THR A 86 12.34 14.29 15.60
C THR A 86 13.70 14.96 15.78
N ARG A 87 14.08 15.20 17.05
CA ARG A 87 15.41 15.69 17.42
C ARG A 87 16.04 14.65 18.35
N GLY A 88 17.23 14.16 17.98
CA GLY A 88 18.01 13.29 18.86
C GLY A 88 18.45 14.04 20.11
N LEU A 89 18.49 13.37 21.27
CA LEU A 89 18.76 13.95 22.59
C LEU A 89 20.08 14.76 22.68
N ASN A 90 21.00 14.59 21.73
CA ASN A 90 22.29 15.30 21.67
C ASN A 90 22.60 15.89 20.28
N SER A 91 21.60 16.10 19.42
CA SER A 91 21.80 16.65 18.07
C SER A 91 21.05 17.97 17.90
N SER A 92 21.70 18.96 17.29
CA SER A 92 21.06 20.21 16.85
C SER A 92 20.27 20.02 15.55
N THR A 93 20.53 18.95 14.82
CA THR A 93 19.89 18.63 13.54
C THR A 93 18.51 18.04 13.78
N ILE A 94 17.50 18.63 13.14
CA ILE A 94 16.12 18.16 13.16
C ILE A 94 15.92 17.24 11.96
N THR A 95 15.45 16.02 12.19
CA THR A 95 15.06 15.09 11.13
C THR A 95 13.57 15.24 10.86
N PHE A 96 13.23 15.41 9.59
CA PHE A 96 11.85 15.47 9.14
C PHE A 96 11.41 14.03 8.82
N GLY A 97 10.33 13.57 9.44
CA GLY A 97 9.72 12.28 9.14
C GLY A 97 8.34 12.49 8.56
N LEU A 98 7.83 11.51 7.82
CA LEU A 98 6.44 11.52 7.41
C LEU A 98 5.56 11.25 8.65
N SER A 99 4.53 12.07 8.85
CA SER A 99 3.62 11.89 9.98
C SER A 99 2.92 10.53 9.92
N ASN A 100 2.51 10.02 11.08
CA ASN A 100 1.79 8.74 11.18
C ASN A 100 0.53 8.73 10.31
N ASN A 101 0.37 7.68 9.51
CA ASN A 101 -0.70 7.46 8.52
C ASN A 101 -0.85 8.60 7.49
N ASP A 102 0.21 9.37 7.26
CA ASP A 102 0.24 10.37 6.21
C ASP A 102 0.88 9.83 4.93
N ARG A 103 0.56 10.48 3.81
CA ARG A 103 0.97 10.06 2.46
C ARG A 103 1.81 11.16 1.81
N LEU A 104 2.97 10.78 1.28
CA LEU A 104 3.85 11.65 0.49
C LEU A 104 3.84 11.18 -0.96
N VAL A 105 3.46 12.06 -1.88
CA VAL A 105 3.55 11.79 -3.31
C VAL A 105 4.84 12.42 -3.85
N ASP A 106 5.69 11.58 -4.41
CA ASP A 106 6.98 11.97 -5.01
C ASP A 106 6.99 11.56 -6.50
N THR A 107 7.84 12.21 -7.29
CA THR A 107 8.05 11.87 -8.70
C THR A 107 9.51 11.48 -8.92
N TYR A 108 9.76 10.18 -8.99
CA TYR A 108 11.10 9.63 -9.19
C TYR A 108 11.27 9.15 -10.64
N ASN A 109 12.24 9.70 -11.36
CA ASN A 109 12.58 9.32 -12.73
C ASN A 109 11.35 9.27 -13.69
N GLY A 110 10.47 10.27 -13.57
CA GLY A 110 9.23 10.38 -14.34
C GLY A 110 8.10 9.43 -13.90
N ALA A 111 8.31 8.62 -12.86
CA ALA A 111 7.30 7.78 -12.25
C ALA A 111 6.74 8.43 -10.97
N THR A 112 5.42 8.58 -10.90
CA THR A 112 4.75 8.97 -9.66
C THR A 112 4.78 7.80 -8.67
N VAL A 113 5.32 8.09 -7.50
CA VAL A 113 5.50 7.18 -6.38
C VAL A 113 4.78 7.78 -5.18
N GLU A 114 3.99 6.98 -4.47
CA GLU A 114 3.32 7.42 -3.24
C GLU A 114 3.85 6.60 -2.07
N TRP A 115 4.38 7.29 -1.06
CA TRP A 115 4.85 6.72 0.19
C TRP A 115 3.81 6.94 1.28
N GLU A 116 3.60 5.94 2.11
CA GLU A 116 2.68 6.02 3.24
C GLU A 116 3.39 5.50 4.49
N HIS A 117 3.41 6.29 5.55
CA HIS A 117 3.98 5.86 6.83
C HIS A 117 2.88 5.22 7.67
N ILE A 118 2.88 3.90 7.74
CA ILE A 118 1.87 3.14 8.48
C ILE A 118 2.39 2.91 9.90
N VAL A 119 1.66 3.45 10.87
CA VAL A 119 1.86 3.15 12.29
C VAL A 119 0.60 2.46 12.79
N SER A 120 0.70 1.16 13.02
CA SER A 120 -0.39 0.34 13.52
C SER A 120 -0.06 -0.16 14.93
N GLN A 121 -1.00 -0.03 15.87
CA GLN A 121 -0.87 -0.66 17.18
C GLN A 121 -0.88 -2.18 16.98
N ARG A 122 0.16 -2.86 17.47
CA ARG A 122 0.22 -4.31 17.50
C ARG A 122 -0.78 -4.78 18.55
N GLN A 123 -1.69 -5.69 18.16
CA GLN A 123 -2.59 -6.33 19.10
C GLN A 123 -1.74 -6.99 20.19
N SER A 124 -1.95 -6.61 21.45
CA SER A 124 -1.18 -7.09 22.59
C SER A 124 -1.26 -8.61 22.64
N GLN A 125 -0.16 -9.29 22.32
CA GLN A 125 -0.12 -10.73 22.48
C GLN A 125 -0.08 -11.02 23.97
N THR A 126 -1.20 -11.53 24.50
CA THR A 126 -1.42 -11.88 25.91
C THR A 126 -0.38 -12.86 26.47
N PHE A 127 0.36 -13.54 25.59
CA PHE A 127 1.45 -14.44 25.95
C PHE A 127 2.63 -14.24 24.99
N SER A 128 3.62 -13.46 25.39
CA SER A 128 4.92 -13.41 24.72
C SER A 128 6.04 -13.34 25.75
N TRP A 129 6.96 -14.31 25.70
CA TRP A 129 8.18 -14.37 26.52
C TRP A 129 9.21 -13.28 26.18
N ARG A 130 8.86 -12.36 25.27
CA ARG A 130 9.61 -11.17 24.93
C ARG A 130 8.63 -10.01 24.75
N PRO A 131 8.80 -8.86 25.44
CA PRO A 131 8.06 -7.66 25.12
C PRO A 131 8.51 -7.19 23.74
N LEU A 132 7.71 -7.47 22.70
CA LEU A 132 7.87 -6.78 21.43
C LEU A 132 7.26 -5.38 21.55
N PRO A 133 7.81 -4.36 20.85
CA PRO A 133 7.22 -3.03 20.82
C PRO A 133 5.73 -3.11 20.44
N GLU A 134 4.91 -2.38 21.21
CA GLU A 134 3.44 -2.33 21.10
C GLU A 134 2.99 -1.67 19.79
N GLU A 135 3.90 -1.01 19.07
CA GLU A 135 3.64 -0.35 17.79
C GLU A 135 4.39 -1.06 16.66
N LYS A 136 3.69 -1.39 15.59
CA LYS A 136 4.26 -1.82 14.31
C LYS A 136 4.35 -0.58 13.40
N ARG A 137 5.57 -0.15 13.10
CA ARG A 137 5.84 0.92 12.15
C ARG A 137 6.38 0.32 10.84
N GLY A 138 6.02 0.94 9.74
CA GLY A 138 6.43 0.51 8.42
C GLY A 138 6.10 1.55 7.36
N PHE A 139 6.76 1.46 6.22
CA PHE A 139 6.45 2.26 5.05
C PHE A 139 5.77 1.39 4.00
N THR A 140 4.70 1.91 3.41
CA THR A 140 4.09 1.31 2.24
C THR A 140 4.38 2.18 1.03
N LEU A 141 4.98 1.55 0.03
CA LEU A 141 5.30 2.14 -1.24
C LEU A 141 4.23 1.74 -2.26
N ARG A 142 3.52 2.73 -2.81
CA ARG A 142 2.52 2.56 -3.86
C ARG A 142 3.04 3.12 -5.17
N VAL A 143 3.15 2.26 -6.18
CA VAL A 143 3.63 2.63 -7.52
C VAL A 143 2.67 2.14 -8.59
N LYS A 144 2.43 2.92 -9.65
CA LYS A 144 1.62 2.46 -10.78
C LYS A 144 2.30 1.28 -11.48
N LYS A 145 1.56 0.20 -11.79
CA LYS A 145 2.04 -1.01 -12.47
C LYS A 145 2.74 -0.70 -13.81
N LYS A 146 2.29 0.33 -14.53
CA LYS A 146 2.92 0.81 -15.77
C LYS A 146 4.39 1.21 -15.57
N ASN A 147 4.73 1.68 -14.37
CA ASN A 147 6.07 2.13 -13.99
C ASN A 147 6.83 1.07 -13.17
N ARG A 148 6.32 -0.16 -13.08
CA ARG A 148 6.96 -1.26 -12.33
C ARG A 148 8.38 -1.56 -12.85
N GLN A 149 8.67 -1.25 -14.11
CA GLN A 149 10.01 -1.43 -14.67
C GLN A 149 11.03 -0.44 -14.09
N VAL A 150 10.63 0.74 -13.61
CA VAL A 150 11.55 1.65 -12.90
C VAL A 150 11.98 1.05 -11.57
N VAL A 151 11.05 0.37 -10.88
CA VAL A 151 11.33 -0.34 -9.62
C VAL A 151 12.16 -1.62 -9.86
N LYS A 152 11.98 -2.29 -11.00
CA LYS A 152 12.66 -3.56 -11.33
C LYS A 152 13.99 -3.43 -12.09
N ASN A 153 14.16 -2.40 -12.92
CA ASN A 153 15.40 -2.16 -13.67
C ASN A 153 16.48 -1.48 -12.83
N GLY A 154 16.31 -1.36 -11.52
CA GLY A 154 17.45 -1.36 -10.60
C GLY A 154 18.13 -2.72 -10.64
N ARG A 155 18.75 -3.05 -11.77
CA ARG A 155 19.36 -4.35 -12.07
C ARG A 155 20.62 -4.62 -11.22
N ASP A 156 21.01 -3.64 -10.40
CA ASP A 156 22.09 -3.68 -9.41
C ASP A 156 21.60 -3.40 -7.96
N GLY A 157 20.31 -3.50 -7.66
CA GLY A 157 19.79 -3.19 -6.31
C GLY A 157 19.61 -1.69 -6.03
N SER A 158 19.70 -0.87 -7.07
CA SER A 158 19.89 0.58 -7.00
C SER A 158 18.74 1.36 -6.34
N PHE A 159 17.48 0.92 -6.40
CA PHE A 159 16.41 1.62 -5.65
C PHE A 159 16.59 1.54 -4.12
N LEU A 160 17.30 0.52 -3.62
CA LEU A 160 17.61 0.33 -2.19
C LEU A 160 19.02 0.86 -1.82
N THR A 161 19.88 1.10 -2.82
CA THR A 161 21.24 1.68 -2.63
C THR A 161 21.24 3.21 -2.66
N PHE A 162 20.23 3.86 -3.26
CA PHE A 162 20.19 5.33 -3.29
C PHE A 162 19.65 5.97 -2.02
N THR A 163 18.97 5.21 -1.16
CA THR A 163 18.61 5.68 0.19
C THR A 163 19.82 5.77 1.13
N THR A 164 20.99 5.27 0.71
CA THR A 164 22.25 5.34 1.46
C THR A 164 23.25 6.37 0.92
N GLU A 165 22.96 7.04 -0.21
CA GLU A 165 23.88 8.02 -0.83
C GLU A 165 23.36 9.48 -0.81
N SER A 166 22.36 9.79 0.03
CA SER A 166 21.90 11.17 0.30
C SER A 166 22.45 11.70 1.61
#